data_AF-C7NR69-F1
#
_entry.id   AF-C7NR69-F1
#
_cell.length_a   1.000
_cell.length_b   1.000
_cell.length_c   1.000
_cell.angle_alpha   90.00
_cell.angle_beta   90.00
_cell.angle_gamma   90.00
#
_symmetry.space_group_name_H-M   'P 1'
#
loop_
_entity.id
_entity.type
_entity.pdbx_description
1 polymer ?
#
loop_
_entity_poly.entity_id
_entity_poly.type
_entity_poly.pdbx_seq_one_letter_code
_entity_poly.pdbx_strand_id
1 'polypeptide(L)'
;MSLRSRLRLSTYRQQQLTKVMEFVLTGLFFIGLERRSVGISINAAIGLIVLQIPPLLERDYSVPMDPRLTLWITTAVFLHSLGTVGVPGGSGFYQSIPGYDHLTHALSASVVAGAGYATIRALDEHWNDVHLPDRFVFVFILMFVLAFGVFWEVIEFTTSAAATAIGGSPVLTQYGIEDTMKDLIFNTIGAVIVATWGTVYLNDFITQLLTVLGGETESEPPGE
;
A
#
# COMPACT_ATOMS: atom_id res chain seq x y z
N MET A 1 10.69 15.39 -28.57
CA MET A 1 10.12 15.45 -27.20
C MET A 1 9.49 14.10 -26.87
N SER A 2 10.04 13.37 -25.91
CA SER A 2 9.58 12.02 -25.55
C SER A 2 8.24 12.07 -24.82
N LEU A 3 7.31 11.14 -25.11
CA LEU A 3 6.04 10.97 -24.38
C LEU A 3 6.22 10.95 -22.85
N ARG A 4 7.39 10.51 -22.36
CA ARG A 4 7.75 10.47 -20.94
C ARG A 4 7.76 11.85 -20.25
N SER A 5 7.98 12.95 -20.99
CA SER A 5 8.00 14.30 -20.41
C SER A 5 6.61 14.95 -20.33
N ARG A 6 5.59 14.41 -21.01
CA ARG A 6 4.21 14.94 -20.98
C ARG A 6 3.34 14.31 -19.89
N LEU A 7 3.71 13.13 -19.40
CA LEU A 7 2.95 12.37 -18.39
C LEU A 7 3.49 12.50 -16.96
N ARG A 8 4.65 13.15 -16.76
CA ARG A 8 5.18 13.40 -15.41
C ARG A 8 4.37 14.49 -14.72
N LEU A 9 3.53 14.09 -13.78
CA LEU A 9 2.90 15.02 -12.83
C LEU A 9 3.99 15.78 -12.07
N SER A 10 3.85 17.10 -11.93
CA SER A 10 4.73 17.87 -11.06
C SER A 10 4.56 17.42 -9.61
N THR A 11 5.62 17.52 -8.81
CA THR A 11 5.60 17.22 -7.38
C THR A 11 4.41 17.89 -6.67
N TYR A 12 4.17 19.15 -7.00
CA TYR A 12 3.03 19.91 -6.48
C TYR A 12 1.68 19.25 -6.79
N ARG A 13 1.48 18.77 -8.03
CA ARG A 13 0.23 18.07 -8.41
C ARG A 13 0.09 16.73 -7.70
N GLN A 14 1.18 15.98 -7.51
CA GLN A 14 1.14 14.70 -6.79
C GLN A 14 0.73 14.91 -5.32
N GLN A 15 1.26 15.94 -4.67
CA GLN A 15 0.87 16.34 -3.32
C GLN A 15 -0.58 16.83 -3.25
N GLN A 16 -1.03 17.62 -4.24
CA GLN A 16 -2.44 18.04 -4.31
C GLN A 16 -3.39 16.86 -4.44
N LEU A 17 -3.08 15.90 -5.32
CA LEU A 17 -3.90 14.69 -5.50
C LEU A 17 -3.95 13.86 -4.21
N THR A 18 -2.82 13.72 -3.53
CA THR A 18 -2.73 13.04 -2.23
C THR A 18 -3.68 13.67 -1.21
N LYS A 19 -3.61 15.01 -1.04
CA LYS A 19 -4.47 15.74 -0.11
C LYS A 19 -5.96 15.66 -0.47
N VAL A 20 -6.28 15.67 -1.76
CA VAL A 20 -7.67 15.51 -2.22
C VAL A 20 -8.18 14.11 -1.88
N MET A 21 -7.40 13.07 -2.12
CA MET A 21 -7.79 11.70 -1.75
C MET A 21 -7.97 11.53 -0.24
N GLU A 22 -7.07 12.10 0.56
CA GLU A 22 -7.18 12.11 2.03
C GLU A 22 -8.44 12.85 2.50
N PHE A 23 -8.74 14.01 1.91
CA PHE A 23 -9.96 14.76 2.20
C PHE A 23 -11.23 13.95 1.86
N VAL A 24 -11.25 13.29 0.71
CA VAL A 24 -12.37 12.44 0.31
C VAL A 24 -12.52 11.23 1.25
N LEU A 25 -11.42 10.58 1.65
CA LEU A 25 -11.46 9.47 2.62
C LEU A 25 -11.99 9.91 3.99
N THR A 26 -11.61 11.10 4.42
CA THR A 26 -12.16 11.72 5.63
C THR A 26 -13.68 11.90 5.47
N GLY A 27 -14.14 12.36 4.31
CA GLY A 27 -15.57 12.41 3.97
C GLY A 27 -16.24 11.03 4.02
N LEU A 28 -15.62 10.00 3.45
CA LEU A 28 -16.14 8.62 3.48
C LEU A 28 -16.25 8.07 4.90
N PHE A 29 -15.30 8.39 5.79
CA PHE A 29 -15.37 8.04 7.21
C PHE A 29 -16.63 8.61 7.86
N PHE A 30 -16.90 9.92 7.67
CA PHE A 30 -18.11 10.55 8.20
C PHE A 30 -19.39 10.03 7.56
N ILE A 31 -19.38 9.71 6.26
CA ILE A 31 -20.51 9.04 5.59
C ILE A 31 -20.78 7.67 6.22
N GLY A 32 -19.73 6.91 6.56
CA GLY A 32 -19.86 5.65 7.29
C GLY A 32 -20.56 5.84 8.64
N LEU A 33 -20.18 6.88 9.38
CA LEU A 33 -20.79 7.21 10.68
C LEU A 33 -22.25 7.64 10.53
N GLU A 34 -22.55 8.52 9.57
CA GLU A 34 -23.91 8.98 9.27
C GLU A 34 -24.82 7.80 8.90
N ARG A 35 -24.32 6.89 8.06
CA ARG A 35 -25.04 5.69 7.63
C ARG A 35 -25.05 4.57 8.67
N ARG A 36 -24.39 4.76 9.83
CA ARG A 36 -24.16 3.74 10.86
C ARG A 36 -23.55 2.44 10.30
N SER A 37 -22.76 2.57 9.25
CA SER A 37 -22.06 1.46 8.61
C SER A 37 -20.68 1.30 9.24
N VAL A 38 -20.58 0.34 10.17
CA VAL A 38 -19.33 0.01 10.85
C VAL A 38 -18.24 -0.38 9.86
N GLY A 39 -18.59 -1.14 8.81
CA GLY A 39 -17.63 -1.56 7.78
C GLY A 39 -17.03 -0.38 7.02
N ILE A 40 -17.85 0.58 6.58
CA ILE A 40 -17.36 1.76 5.86
C ILE A 40 -16.48 2.63 6.78
N SER A 41 -16.91 2.88 8.01
CA SER A 41 -16.13 3.67 8.96
C SER A 41 -14.79 3.03 9.31
N ILE A 42 -14.74 1.71 9.54
CA ILE A 42 -13.49 1.02 9.85
C ILE A 42 -12.56 1.02 8.64
N ASN A 43 -13.05 0.73 7.43
CA ASN A 43 -12.22 0.76 6.22
C ASN A 43 -11.62 2.15 5.98
N ALA A 44 -12.43 3.20 6.05
CA ALA A 44 -11.96 4.56 5.90
C ALA A 44 -10.96 4.94 7.01
N ALA A 45 -11.19 4.52 8.26
CA ALA A 45 -10.27 4.77 9.37
C ALA A 45 -8.92 4.07 9.19
N ILE A 46 -8.91 2.79 8.82
CA ILE A 46 -7.69 2.05 8.50
C ILE A 46 -6.96 2.76 7.35
N GLY A 47 -7.69 3.17 6.32
CA GLY A 47 -7.11 3.90 5.21
C GLY A 47 -6.44 5.21 5.64
N LEU A 48 -7.11 6.02 6.45
CA LEU A 48 -6.55 7.25 7.00
C LEU A 48 -5.30 6.99 7.84
N ILE A 49 -5.27 5.91 8.64
CA ILE A 49 -4.08 5.52 9.42
C ILE A 49 -2.90 5.20 8.48
N VAL A 50 -3.14 4.41 7.43
CA VAL A 50 -2.10 4.07 6.45
C VAL A 50 -1.58 5.32 5.74
N LEU A 51 -2.45 6.30 5.44
CA LEU A 51 -2.06 7.59 4.86
C LEU A 51 -1.16 8.43 5.74
N GLN A 52 -1.21 8.24 7.07
CA GLN A 52 -0.31 8.94 7.98
C GLN A 52 1.08 8.31 8.03
N ILE A 53 1.31 7.13 7.45
CA ILE A 53 2.63 6.48 7.47
C ILE A 53 3.70 7.37 6.81
N PRO A 54 3.55 7.84 5.56
CA PRO A 54 4.57 8.71 4.95
C PRO A 54 4.85 10.00 5.73
N PRO A 55 3.83 10.80 6.14
CA PRO A 55 4.06 11.98 6.96
C PRO A 55 4.75 11.71 8.30
N LEU A 56 4.41 10.59 8.96
CA LEU A 56 5.03 10.21 10.24
C LEU A 56 6.49 9.81 10.06
N LEU A 57 6.82 9.07 8.99
CA LEU A 57 8.21 8.74 8.65
C LEU A 57 9.04 9.98 8.35
N GLU A 58 8.48 10.94 7.62
CA GLU A 58 9.15 12.20 7.30
C GLU A 58 9.34 13.09 8.54
N ARG A 59 8.33 13.18 9.42
CA ARG A 59 8.35 14.03 10.60
C ARG A 59 9.19 13.46 11.75
N ASP A 60 9.00 12.18 12.08
CA ASP A 60 9.54 11.58 13.31
C ASP A 60 10.87 10.87 13.07
N TYR A 61 11.13 10.42 11.83
CA TYR A 61 12.34 9.68 11.46
C TYR A 61 13.19 10.40 10.40
N SER A 62 12.82 11.62 10.00
CA SER A 62 13.49 12.44 8.97
C SER A 62 13.66 11.74 7.62
N VAL A 63 12.86 10.70 7.34
CA VAL A 63 12.94 9.93 6.10
C VAL A 63 12.31 10.73 4.96
N PRO A 64 13.08 11.16 3.93
CA PRO A 64 12.51 11.90 2.82
C PRO A 64 11.59 10.99 2.00
N MET A 65 10.30 11.26 2.02
CA MET A 65 9.32 10.47 1.27
C MET A 65 9.18 11.00 -0.16
N ASP A 66 9.47 10.16 -1.17
CA ASP A 66 9.23 10.51 -2.57
C ASP A 66 7.71 10.76 -2.77
N PRO A 67 7.29 11.94 -3.24
CA PRO A 67 5.88 12.25 -3.52
C PRO A 67 5.17 11.22 -4.41
N ARG A 68 5.91 10.50 -5.27
CA ARG A 68 5.38 9.41 -6.09
C ARG A 68 5.01 8.18 -5.27
N LEU A 69 5.83 7.82 -4.28
CA LEU A 69 5.55 6.72 -3.37
C LEU A 69 4.35 7.03 -2.49
N THR A 70 4.31 8.24 -1.93
CA THR A 70 3.16 8.71 -1.17
C THR A 70 1.89 8.68 -2.01
N LEU A 71 1.93 9.16 -3.25
CA LEU A 71 0.79 9.13 -4.15
C LEU A 71 0.36 7.69 -4.47
N TRP A 72 1.29 6.78 -4.70
CA TRP A 72 1.01 5.37 -4.99
C TRP A 72 0.34 4.66 -3.81
N ILE A 73 0.90 4.77 -2.61
CA ILE A 73 0.32 4.24 -1.36
C ILE A 73 -1.08 4.81 -1.16
N THR A 74 -1.22 6.13 -1.33
CA THR A 74 -2.50 6.82 -1.15
C THR A 74 -3.53 6.34 -2.15
N THR A 75 -3.14 6.15 -3.42
CA THR A 75 -4.04 5.67 -4.47
C THR A 75 -4.55 4.27 -4.18
N ALA A 76 -3.68 3.36 -3.70
CA ALA A 76 -4.06 1.99 -3.35
C ALA A 76 -5.15 1.98 -2.26
N VAL A 77 -4.87 2.66 -1.16
CA VAL A 77 -5.77 2.77 -0.01
C VAL A 77 -7.07 3.49 -0.38
N PHE A 78 -6.97 4.57 -1.16
CA PHE A 78 -8.11 5.35 -1.62
C PHE A 78 -9.06 4.51 -2.47
N LEU A 79 -8.54 3.80 -3.47
CA LEU A 79 -9.36 2.96 -4.35
C LEU A 79 -9.97 1.78 -3.58
N HIS A 80 -9.22 1.14 -2.69
CA HIS A 80 -9.78 0.08 -1.84
C HIS A 80 -10.96 0.59 -0.99
N SER A 81 -10.79 1.72 -0.31
CA SER A 81 -11.84 2.32 0.52
C SER A 81 -13.05 2.75 -0.32
N LEU A 82 -12.82 3.32 -1.50
CA LEU A 82 -13.87 3.70 -2.44
C LEU A 82 -14.62 2.48 -2.99
N GLY A 83 -13.94 1.34 -3.09
CA GLY A 83 -14.52 0.02 -3.36
C GLY A 83 -15.73 -0.31 -2.48
N THR A 84 -15.59 -0.07 -1.18
CA THR A 84 -16.61 -0.40 -0.18
C THR A 84 -17.86 0.48 -0.24
N VAL A 85 -17.71 1.75 -0.64
CA VAL A 85 -18.80 2.75 -0.60
C VAL A 85 -19.40 3.03 -1.98
N GLY A 86 -18.58 3.08 -3.03
CA GLY A 86 -18.96 3.54 -4.35
C GLY A 86 -19.29 5.03 -4.41
N VAL A 87 -20.14 5.43 -5.36
CA VAL A 87 -20.64 6.80 -5.46
C VAL A 87 -21.71 7.04 -4.39
N PRO A 88 -21.75 8.22 -3.73
CA PRO A 88 -22.81 8.55 -2.78
C PRO A 88 -24.21 8.29 -3.35
N GLY A 89 -24.92 7.33 -2.75
CA GLY A 89 -26.29 6.96 -3.15
C GLY A 89 -26.39 5.74 -4.08
N GLY A 90 -25.26 5.17 -4.50
CA GLY A 90 -25.18 3.90 -5.22
C GLY A 90 -24.76 2.72 -4.35
N SER A 91 -24.54 1.57 -4.98
CA SER A 91 -23.87 0.41 -4.40
C SER A 91 -22.34 0.57 -4.42
N GLY A 92 -21.65 -0.19 -3.57
CA GLY A 92 -20.19 -0.25 -3.56
C GLY A 92 -19.61 -0.67 -4.91
N PHE A 93 -18.42 -0.16 -5.26
CA PHE A 93 -17.76 -0.53 -6.52
C PHE A 93 -17.35 -1.99 -6.59
N TYR A 94 -17.08 -2.63 -5.44
CA TYR A 94 -16.87 -4.09 -5.40
C TYR A 94 -18.06 -4.89 -5.92
N GLN A 95 -19.27 -4.36 -5.77
CA GLN A 95 -20.50 -5.03 -6.21
C GLN A 95 -20.94 -4.58 -7.61
N SER A 96 -20.53 -3.39 -8.07
CA SER A 96 -21.08 -2.76 -9.26
C SER A 96 -20.13 -2.70 -10.46
N ILE A 97 -18.81 -2.81 -10.24
CA ILE A 97 -17.81 -2.72 -11.31
C ILE A 97 -17.06 -4.06 -11.42
N PRO A 98 -17.26 -4.83 -12.51
CA PRO A 98 -16.56 -6.10 -12.72
C PRO A 98 -15.04 -5.93 -12.71
N GLY A 99 -14.34 -6.74 -11.91
CA GLY A 99 -12.88 -6.73 -11.79
C GLY A 99 -12.29 -5.57 -10.99
N TYR A 100 -13.13 -4.69 -10.40
CA TYR A 100 -12.65 -3.64 -9.50
C TYR A 100 -11.91 -4.22 -8.31
N ASP A 101 -12.47 -5.27 -7.74
CA ASP A 101 -11.92 -5.98 -6.60
C ASP A 101 -10.49 -6.46 -6.86
N HIS A 102 -10.33 -7.28 -7.87
CA HIS A 102 -9.05 -7.78 -8.37
C HIS A 102 -8.03 -6.67 -8.70
N LEU A 103 -8.47 -5.54 -9.26
CA LEU A 103 -7.60 -4.40 -9.52
C LEU A 103 -7.08 -3.80 -8.21
N THR A 104 -7.96 -3.61 -7.22
CA THR A 104 -7.55 -3.09 -5.91
C THR A 104 -6.68 -4.07 -5.14
N HIS A 105 -6.89 -5.38 -5.30
CA HIS A 105 -6.01 -6.42 -4.78
C HIS A 105 -4.61 -6.33 -5.37
N ALA A 106 -4.48 -6.31 -6.70
CA ALA A 106 -3.18 -6.15 -7.36
C ALA A 106 -2.46 -4.85 -6.93
N LEU A 107 -3.19 -3.74 -6.84
CA LEU A 107 -2.62 -2.45 -6.44
C LEU A 107 -2.21 -2.44 -4.96
N SER A 108 -3.04 -2.99 -4.07
CA SER A 108 -2.73 -3.05 -2.63
C SER A 108 -1.57 -4.02 -2.37
N ALA A 109 -1.56 -5.17 -3.02
CA ALA A 109 -0.46 -6.13 -2.97
C ALA A 109 0.85 -5.54 -3.49
N SER A 110 0.80 -4.65 -4.48
CA SER A 110 1.99 -3.92 -4.93
C SER A 110 2.57 -3.05 -3.80
N VAL A 111 1.73 -2.38 -3.00
CA VAL A 111 2.17 -1.59 -1.84
C VAL A 111 2.79 -2.49 -0.76
N VAL A 112 2.15 -3.63 -0.48
CA VAL A 112 2.69 -4.66 0.44
C VAL A 112 4.04 -5.17 -0.05
N ALA A 113 4.19 -5.40 -1.36
CA ALA A 113 5.46 -5.80 -1.98
C ALA A 113 6.54 -4.74 -1.79
N GLY A 114 6.20 -3.46 -1.94
CA GLY A 114 7.10 -2.33 -1.70
C GLY A 114 7.56 -2.26 -0.24
N ALA A 115 6.64 -2.48 0.71
CA ALA A 115 6.98 -2.55 2.13
C ALA A 115 7.89 -3.74 2.47
N GLY A 116 7.61 -4.92 1.89
CA GLY A 116 8.47 -6.10 2.03
C GLY A 116 9.87 -5.89 1.46
N TYR A 117 9.96 -5.29 0.26
CA TYR A 117 11.23 -4.91 -0.37
C TYR A 117 12.00 -3.91 0.50
N ALA A 118 11.34 -2.86 1.00
CA ALA A 118 11.99 -1.87 1.87
C ALA A 118 12.53 -2.49 3.16
N THR A 119 11.75 -3.39 3.77
CA THR A 119 12.14 -4.08 5.00
C THR A 119 13.38 -4.96 4.79
N ILE A 120 13.38 -5.80 3.75
CA ILE A 120 14.47 -6.74 3.52
C ILE A 120 15.77 -6.05 3.08
N ARG A 121 15.66 -4.95 2.32
CA ARG A 121 16.81 -4.12 1.94
C ARG A 121 17.38 -3.33 3.11
N ALA A 122 16.54 -2.83 4.02
CA ALA A 122 17.02 -2.20 5.24
C ALA A 122 17.86 -3.17 6.09
N LEU A 123 17.49 -4.46 6.15
CA LEU A 123 18.28 -5.48 6.85
C LEU A 123 19.62 -5.75 6.14
N ASP A 124 19.60 -5.89 4.82
CA ASP A 124 20.79 -6.11 3.98
C ASP A 124 21.81 -4.97 4.11
N GLU A 125 21.34 -3.73 4.20
CA GLU A 125 22.22 -2.56 4.27
C GLU A 125 22.63 -2.17 5.70
N HIS A 126 21.85 -2.53 6.73
CA HIS A 126 22.20 -2.19 8.11
C HIS A 126 23.14 -3.22 8.77
N TRP A 127 23.15 -4.47 8.30
CA TRP A 127 23.99 -5.54 8.87
C TRP A 127 25.00 -6.03 7.85
N ASN A 128 26.28 -5.67 8.05
CA ASN A 128 27.38 -6.02 7.16
C ASN A 128 27.56 -7.54 6.93
N ASP A 129 27.08 -8.39 7.85
CA ASP A 129 27.14 -9.85 7.71
C ASP A 129 25.97 -10.43 6.89
N VAL A 130 24.98 -9.61 6.54
CA VAL A 130 23.82 -9.99 5.73
C VAL A 130 24.04 -9.50 4.32
N HIS A 131 24.09 -10.43 3.37
CA HIS A 131 24.12 -10.12 1.94
C HIS A 131 23.09 -11.00 1.23
N LEU A 132 22.05 -10.36 0.69
CA LEU A 132 20.90 -11.03 0.08
C LEU A 132 20.96 -10.93 -1.45
N PRO A 133 21.14 -12.05 -2.17
CA PRO A 133 21.14 -12.04 -3.62
C PRO A 133 19.81 -11.55 -4.20
N ASP A 134 19.83 -10.84 -5.33
CA ASP A 134 18.61 -10.33 -5.98
C ASP A 134 17.53 -11.40 -6.22
N ARG A 135 17.96 -12.62 -6.58
CA ARG A 135 17.05 -13.75 -6.78
C ARG A 135 16.35 -14.16 -5.48
N PHE A 136 17.05 -14.09 -4.35
CA PHE A 136 16.47 -14.35 -3.05
C PHE A 136 15.45 -13.27 -2.69
N VAL A 137 15.81 -11.99 -2.87
CA VAL A 137 14.90 -10.85 -2.61
C VAL A 137 13.64 -10.95 -3.46
N PHE A 138 13.76 -11.32 -4.73
CA PHE A 138 12.62 -11.54 -5.62
C PHE A 138 11.66 -12.61 -5.07
N VAL A 139 12.17 -13.80 -4.73
CA VAL A 139 11.36 -14.89 -4.19
C VAL A 139 10.77 -14.53 -2.82
N PHE A 140 11.55 -13.86 -1.97
CA PHE A 140 11.09 -13.36 -0.68
C PHE A 140 9.87 -12.46 -0.83
N ILE A 141 9.89 -11.50 -1.76
CA ILE A 141 8.75 -10.58 -1.98
C ILE A 141 7.51 -11.34 -2.43
N LEU A 142 7.63 -12.29 -3.36
CA LEU A 142 6.50 -13.11 -3.79
C LEU A 142 5.89 -13.88 -2.62
N MET A 143 6.74 -14.51 -1.80
CA MET A 143 6.29 -15.27 -0.62
C MET A 143 5.68 -14.35 0.44
N PHE A 144 6.29 -13.19 0.69
CA PHE A 144 5.81 -12.20 1.65
C PHE A 144 4.41 -11.69 1.27
N VAL A 145 4.23 -11.31 0.00
CA VAL A 145 2.94 -10.82 -0.50
C VAL A 145 1.88 -11.92 -0.50
N LEU A 146 2.24 -13.15 -0.90
CA LEU A 146 1.31 -14.29 -0.84
C LEU A 146 0.90 -14.61 0.60
N ALA A 147 1.84 -14.61 1.54
CA ALA A 147 1.55 -14.85 2.95
C ALA A 147 0.65 -13.74 3.52
N PHE A 148 0.93 -12.48 3.20
CA PHE A 148 0.07 -11.35 3.58
C PHE A 148 -1.31 -11.45 2.93
N GLY A 149 -1.38 -11.83 1.65
CA GLY A 149 -2.63 -12.05 0.93
C GLY A 149 -3.49 -13.11 1.61
N VAL A 150 -2.93 -14.28 1.91
CA VAL A 150 -3.65 -15.33 2.67
C VAL A 150 -4.10 -14.83 4.04
N PHE A 151 -3.24 -14.10 4.75
CA PHE A 151 -3.60 -13.51 6.04
C PHE A 151 -4.78 -12.52 5.90
N TRP A 152 -4.78 -11.70 4.86
CA TRP A 152 -5.85 -10.77 4.55
C TRP A 152 -7.19 -11.49 4.29
N GLU A 153 -7.19 -12.50 3.41
CA GLU A 153 -8.37 -13.33 3.11
C GLU A 153 -8.96 -13.98 4.36
N VAL A 154 -8.12 -14.41 5.30
CA VAL A 154 -8.57 -14.95 6.59
C VAL A 154 -9.27 -13.89 7.44
N ILE A 155 -8.80 -12.64 7.43
CA ILE A 155 -9.48 -11.52 8.11
C ILE A 155 -10.85 -11.27 7.46
N GLU A 156 -10.93 -11.24 6.14
CA GLU A 156 -12.20 -11.03 5.43
C GLU A 156 -13.21 -12.12 5.74
N PHE A 157 -12.78 -13.39 5.64
CA PHE A 157 -13.58 -14.53 6.02
C PHE A 157 -14.04 -14.44 7.48
N THR A 158 -13.12 -14.14 8.41
CA THR A 158 -13.43 -14.10 9.85
C THR A 158 -14.40 -12.97 10.18
N THR A 159 -14.22 -11.78 9.61
CA THR A 159 -15.11 -10.64 9.84
C THR A 159 -16.49 -10.86 9.19
N SER A 160 -16.56 -11.51 8.03
CA SER A 160 -17.80 -11.93 7.39
C SER A 160 -18.56 -12.99 8.20
N ALA A 161 -17.85 -14.01 8.69
CA ALA A 161 -18.42 -15.05 9.54
C ALA A 161 -18.92 -14.48 10.88
N ALA A 162 -18.14 -13.59 11.51
CA ALA A 162 -18.53 -12.93 12.76
C ALA A 162 -19.78 -12.06 12.58
N ALA A 163 -19.84 -11.26 11.51
CA ALA A 163 -21.01 -10.43 11.21
C ALA A 163 -22.27 -11.29 11.01
N THR A 164 -22.15 -12.40 10.28
CA THR A 164 -23.26 -13.35 10.08
C THR A 164 -23.74 -13.94 11.41
N ALA A 165 -22.81 -14.29 12.31
CA ALA A 165 -23.14 -14.88 13.61
C ALA A 165 -23.89 -13.90 14.54
N ILE A 166 -23.59 -12.61 14.46
CA ILE A 166 -24.21 -11.58 15.32
C ILE A 166 -25.35 -10.81 14.63
N GLY A 167 -25.72 -11.18 13.40
CA GLY A 167 -26.75 -10.50 12.61
C GLY A 167 -26.37 -9.08 12.15
N GLY A 168 -25.07 -8.79 12.09
CA GLY A 168 -24.52 -7.51 11.65
C GLY A 168 -24.12 -7.50 10.16
N SER A 169 -23.62 -6.35 9.70
CA SER A 169 -23.00 -6.24 8.37
C SER A 169 -21.49 -6.50 8.45
N PRO A 170 -20.91 -7.22 7.48
CA PRO A 170 -19.48 -7.50 7.46
C PRO A 170 -18.66 -6.20 7.35
N VAL A 171 -17.51 -6.18 8.03
CA VAL A 171 -16.54 -5.08 7.92
C VAL A 171 -15.78 -5.17 6.60
N LEU A 172 -15.34 -6.39 6.26
CA LEU A 172 -14.77 -6.77 4.97
C LEU A 172 -15.62 -7.93 4.44
N THR A 173 -16.02 -7.85 3.17
CA THR A 173 -16.98 -8.81 2.60
C THR A 173 -16.23 -9.88 1.83
N GLN A 174 -16.36 -11.13 2.26
CA GLN A 174 -15.87 -12.27 1.49
C GLN A 174 -16.93 -12.70 0.47
N TYR A 175 -16.60 -12.68 -0.82
CA TYR A 175 -17.55 -13.03 -1.90
C TYR A 175 -17.54 -14.52 -2.26
N GLY A 176 -16.54 -15.28 -1.81
CA GLY A 176 -16.47 -16.72 -1.94
C GLY A 176 -15.05 -17.22 -2.24
N ILE A 177 -14.87 -18.54 -2.31
CA ILE A 177 -13.54 -19.12 -2.51
C ILE A 177 -12.98 -18.87 -3.92
N GLU A 178 -13.84 -18.78 -4.94
CA GLU A 178 -13.38 -18.46 -6.30
C GLU A 178 -12.79 -17.04 -6.35
N ASP A 179 -13.38 -16.12 -5.61
CA ASP A 179 -12.94 -14.73 -5.48
C ASP A 179 -11.57 -14.66 -4.79
N THR A 180 -11.48 -15.24 -3.58
CA THR A 180 -10.23 -15.42 -2.83
C THR A 180 -9.09 -15.97 -3.70
N MET A 181 -9.36 -16.97 -4.54
CA MET A 181 -8.34 -17.52 -5.43
C MET A 181 -7.91 -16.54 -6.53
N LYS A 182 -8.85 -15.74 -7.08
CA LYS A 182 -8.52 -14.64 -8.01
C LYS A 182 -7.72 -13.57 -7.29
N ASP A 183 -8.07 -13.22 -6.06
CA ASP A 183 -7.37 -12.17 -5.32
C ASP A 183 -5.92 -12.56 -5.03
N LEU A 184 -5.65 -13.81 -4.66
CA LEU A 184 -4.29 -14.32 -4.55
C LEU A 184 -3.52 -14.29 -5.89
N ILE A 185 -4.18 -14.55 -7.02
CA ILE A 185 -3.58 -14.42 -8.35
C ILE A 185 -3.23 -12.96 -8.65
N PHE A 186 -4.15 -12.03 -8.42
CA PHE A 186 -3.94 -10.60 -8.66
C PHE A 186 -2.91 -10.01 -7.69
N ASN A 187 -2.88 -10.47 -6.44
CA ASN A 187 -1.84 -10.15 -5.48
C ASN A 187 -0.46 -10.58 -5.99
N THR A 188 -0.37 -11.79 -6.56
CA THR A 188 0.87 -12.30 -7.17
C THR A 188 1.30 -11.45 -8.35
N ILE A 189 0.36 -11.01 -9.21
CA ILE A 189 0.65 -10.11 -10.34
C ILE A 189 1.24 -8.79 -9.82
N GLY A 190 0.62 -8.17 -8.82
CA GLY A 190 1.13 -6.97 -8.17
C GLY A 190 2.52 -7.17 -7.58
N ALA A 191 2.76 -8.30 -6.93
CA ALA A 191 4.06 -8.68 -6.38
C ALA A 191 5.13 -8.84 -7.45
N VAL A 192 4.84 -9.52 -8.56
CA VAL A 192 5.77 -9.71 -9.68
C VAL A 192 6.15 -8.37 -10.30
N ILE A 193 5.18 -7.48 -10.51
CA ILE A 193 5.43 -6.13 -11.03
C ILE A 193 6.42 -5.41 -10.12
N VAL A 194 6.17 -5.37 -8.81
CA VAL A 194 7.06 -4.67 -7.88
C VAL A 194 8.40 -5.36 -7.71
N ALA A 195 8.45 -6.69 -7.62
CA ALA A 195 9.69 -7.44 -7.46
C ALA A 195 10.60 -7.34 -8.69
N THR A 196 10.02 -7.21 -9.91
CA THR A 196 10.78 -6.97 -11.14
C THR A 196 11.21 -5.51 -11.31
N TRP A 197 10.41 -4.53 -10.88
CA TRP A 197 10.77 -3.11 -10.97
C TRP A 197 11.59 -2.59 -9.77
N GLY A 198 11.48 -3.23 -8.61
CA GLY A 198 12.13 -2.83 -7.36
C GLY A 198 13.65 -2.96 -7.42
N THR A 199 14.16 -3.93 -8.18
CA THR A 199 15.59 -4.02 -8.52
C THR A 199 16.10 -2.84 -9.35
N VAL A 200 15.22 -2.03 -9.96
CA VAL A 200 15.61 -0.91 -10.85
C VAL A 200 15.25 0.48 -10.27
N TYR A 201 14.14 0.63 -9.53
CA TYR A 201 13.61 1.95 -9.12
C TYR A 201 13.59 2.20 -7.60
N LEU A 202 13.58 1.14 -6.78
CA LEU A 202 13.52 1.28 -5.33
C LEU A 202 14.91 1.41 -4.69
N ASN A 203 15.99 1.03 -5.39
CA ASN A 203 17.37 1.27 -4.96
C ASN A 203 17.59 2.76 -4.63
N ASP A 204 17.16 3.69 -5.49
CA ASP A 204 17.39 5.13 -5.30
C ASP A 204 16.67 5.71 -4.06
N PHE A 205 15.48 5.20 -3.72
CA PHE A 205 14.73 5.61 -2.53
C PHE A 205 15.35 5.01 -1.26
N ILE A 206 15.82 3.77 -1.34
CA ILE A 206 16.42 3.06 -0.22
C ILE A 206 17.83 3.59 0.10
N THR A 207 18.64 3.90 -0.91
CA THR A 207 19.92 4.60 -0.69
C THR A 207 19.68 5.93 0.04
N GLN A 208 18.60 6.65 -0.27
CA GLN A 208 18.23 7.86 0.47
C GLN A 208 17.74 7.57 1.90
N LEU A 209 16.88 6.56 2.08
CA LEU A 209 16.42 6.10 3.40
C LEU A 209 17.60 5.74 4.31
N LEU A 210 18.60 5.05 3.77
CA LEU A 210 19.71 4.49 4.54
C LEU A 210 20.87 5.45 4.71
N THR A 211 21.05 6.41 3.81
CA THR A 211 21.91 7.58 4.06
C THR A 211 21.40 8.38 5.26
N VAL A 212 20.07 8.48 5.41
CA VAL A 212 19.46 9.23 6.51
C VAL A 212 19.45 8.43 7.81
N LEU A 213 19.12 7.13 7.76
CA LEU A 213 19.11 6.26 8.94
C LEU A 213 20.52 5.81 9.38
N GLY A 214 21.52 5.94 8.51
CA GLY A 214 22.93 5.62 8.77
C GLY A 214 23.86 6.85 8.88
N GLY A 215 23.33 8.07 8.94
CA GLY A 215 24.12 9.29 8.91
C GLY A 215 24.80 9.65 10.24
N GLU A 216 26.01 9.14 10.45
CA GLU A 216 27.25 9.92 10.72
C GLU A 216 28.45 8.95 10.71
N THR A 217 29.06 8.73 9.55
CA THR A 217 30.47 8.32 9.50
C THR A 217 31.29 9.56 9.20
N GLU A 218 32.03 9.99 10.23
CA GLU A 218 32.91 11.15 10.24
C GLU A 218 33.80 11.18 8.99
N SER A 219 33.66 12.27 8.23
CA SER A 219 34.71 12.72 7.33
C SER A 219 35.83 13.35 8.16
N GLU A 220 36.82 12.56 8.59
CA GLU A 220 38.11 13.13 8.98
C GLU A 220 38.91 13.47 7.71
N PRO A 221 39.39 14.71 7.53
CA PRO A 221 40.26 15.05 6.41
C PRO A 221 41.66 14.47 6.65
N PRO A 222 42.44 14.20 5.59
CA PRO A 222 43.83 13.78 5.77
C PRO A 222 44.63 14.96 6.33
N GLY A 223 45.02 14.85 7.61
CA GLY A 223 46.00 15.71 8.25
C GLY A 223 47.42 15.27 7.92
N GLU A 224 48.13 16.18 7.24
CA GLU A 224 49.58 16.37 7.03
C GLU A 224 50.57 15.23 7.31
#